data_AF-A0A7W1WZW9-F1
#
_entry.id   AF-A0A7W1WZW9-F1
#
_cell.length_a   1.000
_cell.length_b   1.000
_cell.length_c   1.000
_cell.angle_alpha   90.00
_cell.angle_beta   90.00
_cell.angle_gamma   90.00
#
_symmetry.space_group_name_H-M   'P 1'
#
loop_
_entity.id
_entity.type
_entity.pdbx_description
1 polymer ?
#
loop_
_entity_poly.entity_id
_entity_poly.type
_entity_poly.pdbx_seq_one_letter_code
_entity_poly.pdbx_strand_id
1 'polypeptide(L)'
;MTDTPTQAPQQDTGASNAKIVYILYLVSLIVGLTGIVGVVMAYMYKGEATAWVQDHYRWQIRTFWIGLLYSCIGLALTFIGIGFIILLATAIWFIIRCVKGYQCLEKRQPLPNSGSWLF
;
A
#
# COMPACT_ATOMS: atom_id res chain seq x y z
N MET A 1 25.17 -18.51 -35.17
CA MET A 1 24.02 -17.67 -34.81
C MET A 1 23.56 -18.14 -33.46
N THR A 2 23.87 -17.41 -32.39
CA THR A 2 23.35 -17.69 -31.05
C THR A 2 21.94 -17.10 -31.01
N ASP A 3 20.93 -17.96 -31.02
CA ASP A 3 19.55 -17.56 -30.76
C ASP A 3 19.49 -17.01 -29.34
N THR A 4 19.51 -15.69 -29.20
CA THR A 4 19.18 -15.02 -27.94
C THR A 4 17.79 -15.49 -27.56
N PRO A 5 17.59 -16.23 -26.46
CA PRO A 5 16.25 -16.61 -26.05
C PRO A 5 15.51 -15.31 -25.76
N THR A 6 14.52 -15.00 -26.59
CA THR A 6 13.60 -13.89 -26.37
C THR A 6 12.89 -14.19 -25.07
N GLN A 7 13.39 -13.62 -23.96
CA GLN A 7 12.78 -13.78 -22.66
C GLN A 7 11.35 -13.24 -22.78
N ALA A 8 10.37 -14.15 -22.69
CA ALA A 8 8.97 -13.78 -22.55
C ALA A 8 8.86 -12.75 -21.40
N PRO A 9 7.92 -11.79 -21.44
CA PRO A 9 7.82 -10.78 -20.40
C PRO A 9 7.66 -11.48 -19.04
N GLN A 10 8.72 -11.50 -18.25
CA GLN A 10 8.75 -12.11 -16.92
C GLN A 10 7.62 -11.47 -16.13
N GLN A 11 6.59 -12.25 -15.80
CA GLN A 11 5.56 -11.78 -14.87
C GLN A 11 6.25 -11.57 -13.52
N ASP A 12 6.44 -10.31 -13.13
CA ASP A 12 7.00 -9.95 -11.84
C ASP A 12 5.96 -10.26 -10.75
N THR A 13 5.89 -11.52 -10.30
CA THR A 13 4.94 -11.99 -9.27
C THR A 13 4.95 -11.10 -8.03
N GLY A 14 6.13 -10.59 -7.64
CA GLY A 14 6.26 -9.64 -6.54
C GLY A 14 5.53 -8.31 -6.78
N ALA A 15 5.57 -7.77 -8.00
CA ALA A 15 4.82 -6.54 -8.35
C ALA A 15 3.31 -6.81 -8.45
N SER A 16 2.91 -7.98 -8.96
CA SER A 16 1.50 -8.40 -8.97
C SER A 16 0.93 -8.50 -7.54
N ASN A 17 1.67 -9.13 -6.62
CA ASN A 17 1.27 -9.23 -5.22
C ASN A 17 1.18 -7.85 -4.54
N ALA A 18 2.13 -6.95 -4.80
CA ALA A 18 2.07 -5.58 -4.29
C ALA A 18 0.81 -4.84 -4.82
N LYS A 19 0.42 -5.07 -6.08
CA LYS A 19 -0.81 -4.51 -6.65
C LYS A 19 -2.05 -4.99 -5.91
N ILE A 20 -2.14 -6.28 -5.61
CA ILE A 20 -3.25 -6.87 -4.84
C ILE A 20 -3.35 -6.21 -3.46
N VAL A 21 -2.23 -5.95 -2.78
CA VAL A 21 -2.24 -5.28 -1.48
C VAL A 21 -2.86 -3.88 -1.56
N TYR A 22 -2.54 -3.08 -2.58
CA TYR A 22 -3.17 -1.76 -2.77
C TYR A 22 -4.69 -1.87 -2.98
N ILE A 23 -5.14 -2.87 -3.73
CA ILE A 23 -6.57 -3.10 -3.96
C ILE A 23 -7.26 -3.52 -2.66
N LEU A 24 -6.68 -4.45 -1.90
CA LEU A 24 -7.23 -4.90 -0.63
C LEU A 24 -7.36 -3.77 0.39
N TYR A 25 -6.40 -2.84 0.39
CA TYR A 25 -6.45 -1.64 1.21
C TYR A 25 -7.60 -0.71 0.81
N LEU A 26 -7.80 -0.45 -0.48
CA LEU A 26 -8.94 0.36 -0.93
C LEU A 26 -10.28 -0.30 -0.58
N VAL A 27 -10.40 -1.62 -0.76
CA VAL A 27 -11.59 -2.40 -0.37
C VAL A 27 -11.78 -2.38 1.16
N SER A 28 -10.69 -2.29 1.93
CA SER A 28 -10.76 -2.27 3.39
C SER A 28 -11.43 -1.02 3.96
N LEU A 29 -11.54 0.07 3.20
CA LEU A 29 -12.30 1.24 3.65
C LEU A 29 -13.81 0.99 3.70
N ILE A 30 -14.30 -0.02 2.97
CA ILE A 30 -15.70 -0.43 2.96
C ILE A 30 -15.92 -1.64 3.89
N VAL A 31 -15.02 -2.62 3.82
CA VAL A 31 -15.17 -3.91 4.53
C VAL A 31 -14.48 -3.93 5.90
N GLY A 32 -13.50 -3.04 6.13
CA GLY A 32 -12.66 -2.99 7.33
C GLY A 32 -11.59 -4.07 7.39
N LEU A 33 -12.00 -5.34 7.42
CA LEU A 33 -11.12 -6.46 7.78
C LEU A 33 -10.05 -6.78 6.73
N THR A 34 -10.30 -6.49 5.45
CA THR A 34 -9.38 -6.84 4.35
C THR A 34 -8.03 -6.13 4.42
N GLY A 35 -7.93 -5.05 5.20
CA GLY A 35 -6.67 -4.33 5.42
C GLY A 35 -5.62 -5.18 6.16
N ILE A 36 -6.07 -6.06 7.07
CA ILE A 36 -5.18 -6.97 7.81
C ILE A 36 -4.56 -8.00 6.84
N VAL A 37 -5.36 -8.56 5.94
CA VAL A 37 -4.87 -9.49 4.91
C VAL A 37 -3.81 -8.80 4.04
N GLY A 38 -4.07 -7.56 3.63
CA GLY A 38 -3.13 -6.76 2.84
C GLY A 38 -1.78 -6.56 3.55
N VAL A 39 -1.78 -6.18 4.83
CA VAL A 39 -0.52 -5.93 5.55
C VAL A 39 0.25 -7.22 5.81
N VAL A 40 -0.43 -8.33 6.10
CA VAL A 40 0.21 -9.65 6.27
C VAL A 40 0.91 -10.08 4.97
N MET A 41 0.22 -9.95 3.82
CA MET A 41 0.84 -10.23 2.52
C MET A 41 2.04 -9.31 2.27
N ALA A 42 1.94 -8.04 2.62
CA ALA A 42 3.05 -7.11 2.46
C ALA A 42 4.28 -7.52 3.29
N TYR A 43 4.11 -8.02 4.52
CA TYR A 43 5.23 -8.54 5.31
C TYR A 43 5.82 -9.84 4.74
N MET A 44 4.97 -10.78 4.31
CA MET A 44 5.41 -12.06 3.75
C MET A 44 6.25 -11.86 2.47
N TYR A 45 5.71 -11.14 1.48
CA TYR A 45 6.32 -11.06 0.15
C TYR A 45 7.44 -10.02 0.05
N LYS A 46 7.60 -9.14 1.04
CA LYS A 46 8.65 -8.12 1.03
C LYS A 46 10.06 -8.72 1.02
N GLY A 47 10.29 -9.85 1.68
CA GLY A 47 11.63 -10.46 1.75
C GLY A 47 12.12 -11.05 0.42
N GLU A 48 11.18 -11.52 -0.40
CA GLU A 48 11.45 -12.24 -1.65
C GLU A 48 11.41 -11.32 -2.88
N ALA A 49 10.98 -10.07 -2.70
CA ALA A 49 10.79 -9.12 -3.79
C ALA A 49 12.08 -8.42 -4.23
N THR A 50 12.11 -7.97 -5.49
CA THR A 50 13.19 -7.11 -6.02
C THR A 50 13.24 -5.78 -5.28
N ALA A 51 14.42 -5.16 -5.20
CA ALA A 51 14.65 -3.97 -4.37
C ALA A 51 13.61 -2.85 -4.58
N TRP A 52 13.26 -2.54 -5.83
CA TRP A 52 12.28 -1.51 -6.15
C TRP A 52 10.85 -1.87 -5.71
N VAL A 53 10.47 -3.16 -5.71
CA VAL A 53 9.18 -3.65 -5.20
C VAL A 53 9.16 -3.69 -3.67
N GLN A 54 10.30 -3.96 -3.02
CA GLN A 54 10.39 -3.89 -1.56
C GLN A 54 10.00 -2.51 -1.01
N ASP A 55 10.25 -1.45 -1.78
CA ASP A 55 9.86 -0.09 -1.40
C ASP A 55 8.35 0.12 -1.43
N HIS A 56 7.64 -0.53 -2.36
CA HIS A 56 6.18 -0.58 -2.37
C HIS A 56 5.63 -1.29 -1.14
N TYR A 57 6.20 -2.45 -0.76
CA TYR A 57 5.79 -3.15 0.45
C TYR A 57 6.06 -2.34 1.72
N ARG A 58 7.21 -1.67 1.81
CA ARG A 58 7.53 -0.76 2.92
C ARG A 58 6.51 0.38 3.02
N TRP A 59 6.14 0.96 1.88
CA TRP A 59 5.13 2.01 1.80
C TRP A 59 3.77 1.52 2.27
N GLN A 60 3.33 0.34 1.81
CA GLN A 60 2.06 -0.29 2.20
C GLN A 60 2.01 -0.60 3.71
N ILE A 61 3.07 -1.16 4.26
CA ILE A 61 3.16 -1.46 5.69
C ILE A 61 3.02 -0.16 6.51
N ARG A 62 3.71 0.92 6.12
CA ARG A 62 3.61 2.21 6.80
C ARG A 62 2.23 2.84 6.65
N THR A 63 1.65 2.80 5.44
CA THR A 63 0.29 3.30 5.19
C THR A 63 -0.73 2.62 6.13
N PHE A 64 -0.62 1.30 6.31
CA PHE A 64 -1.51 0.56 7.21
C PHE A 64 -1.38 1.02 8.67
N TRP A 65 -0.16 1.04 9.21
CA TRP A 65 0.03 1.39 10.62
C TRP A 65 -0.30 2.85 10.94
N ILE A 66 0.02 3.77 10.03
CA ILE A 66 -0.34 5.19 10.19
C ILE A 66 -1.86 5.36 10.07
N GLY A 67 -2.49 4.72 9.09
CA GLY A 67 -3.93 4.73 8.91
C GLY A 67 -4.66 4.15 10.13
N LEU A 68 -4.18 3.03 10.67
CA LEU A 68 -4.72 2.40 11.88
C LEU A 68 -4.60 3.33 13.09
N LEU A 69 -3.42 3.92 13.31
CA LEU A 69 -3.19 4.85 14.42
C LEU A 69 -4.15 6.04 14.37
N TYR A 70 -4.23 6.74 13.24
CA TYR A 70 -5.14 7.89 13.10
C TYR A 70 -6.61 7.49 13.11
N SER A 71 -6.95 6.28 12.65
CA SER A 71 -8.32 5.77 12.75
C SER A 71 -8.70 5.50 14.21
N CYS A 72 -7.81 4.91 15.01
CA CYS A 72 -8.02 4.73 16.44
C CYS A 72 -8.16 6.07 17.18
N ILE A 73 -7.30 7.05 16.86
CA ILE A 73 -7.40 8.41 17.41
C ILE A 73 -8.72 9.06 17.01
N GLY A 74 -9.07 9.01 15.74
CA GLY A 74 -10.33 9.56 15.22
C GLY A 74 -11.54 8.92 15.90
N LEU A 75 -11.56 7.60 16.04
CA LEU A 75 -12.64 6.87 16.72
C LEU A 75 -12.76 7.30 18.19
N ALA A 76 -11.64 7.41 18.91
CA ALA A 76 -11.64 7.88 20.30
C ALA A 76 -12.10 9.36 20.41
N LEU A 77 -11.77 10.21 19.46
CA LEU A 77 -12.21 11.62 19.46
C LEU A 77 -13.65 11.79 18.94
N THR A 78 -14.29 10.72 18.46
CA THR A 78 -15.67 10.78 17.94
C THR A 78 -16.66 11.09 19.08
N PHE A 79 -16.34 10.73 20.33
CA PHE A 79 -17.13 11.08 21.51
C PHE A 79 -17.31 12.60 21.71
N ILE A 80 -16.39 13.42 21.16
CA ILE A 80 -16.39 14.89 21.24
C ILE A 80 -16.68 15.51 19.85
N GLY A 81 -17.14 14.71 18.88
CA GLY A 81 -17.52 15.14 17.52
C GLY A 81 -16.36 15.39 16.55
N ILE A 82 -15.20 15.85 17.02
CA ILE A 82 -14.02 16.14 16.17
C ILE A 82 -13.47 14.88 15.48
N GLY A 83 -13.72 13.69 16.05
CA GLY A 83 -13.29 12.42 15.49
C GLY A 83 -13.71 12.19 14.03
N PHE A 84 -14.90 12.64 13.63
CA PHE A 84 -15.38 12.49 12.24
C PHE A 84 -14.48 13.19 11.22
N ILE A 85 -13.95 14.38 11.57
CA ILE A 85 -13.04 15.13 10.70
C ILE A 85 -11.71 14.38 10.56
N ILE A 86 -11.20 13.83 11.67
CA ILE A 86 -9.96 13.05 11.68
C ILE A 86 -10.12 11.77 10.86
N LEU A 87 -11.23 11.05 11.02
CA LEU A 87 -11.53 9.84 10.25
C LEU A 87 -11.63 10.14 8.75
N LEU A 88 -12.32 11.21 8.37
CA LEU A 88 -12.43 11.63 6.96
C LEU A 88 -11.07 12.02 6.38
N ALA A 89 -10.27 12.83 7.10
CA ALA A 89 -8.93 13.20 6.68
C ALA A 89 -8.01 11.97 6.54
N THR A 90 -8.12 11.02 7.47
CA THR A 90 -7.39 9.75 7.43
C THR A 90 -7.77 8.92 6.22
N ALA A 91 -9.07 8.80 5.92
CA ALA A 91 -9.56 8.07 4.75
C ALA A 91 -9.05 8.70 3.44
N ILE A 92 -9.15 10.02 3.29
CA ILE A 92 -8.64 10.74 2.10
C ILE A 92 -7.12 10.53 1.95
N TRP A 93 -6.37 10.71 3.02
CA TRP A 93 -4.91 10.48 3.04
C TRP A 93 -4.56 9.04 2.64
N PHE A 94 -5.28 8.06 3.19
CA PHE A 94 -5.07 6.64 2.91
C PHE A 94 -5.36 6.28 1.45
N ILE A 95 -6.43 6.83 0.86
CA ILE A 95 -6.76 6.66 -0.56
C ILE A 95 -5.65 7.23 -1.43
N ILE A 96 -5.23 8.48 -1.18
CA ILE A 96 -4.18 9.15 -1.97
C ILE A 96 -2.87 8.35 -1.92
N ARG A 97 -2.49 7.88 -0.74
CA ARG A 97 -1.32 7.01 -0.52
C ARG A 97 -1.38 5.72 -1.35
N CYS A 98 -2.54 5.07 -1.39
CA CYS A 98 -2.75 3.84 -2.16
C CYS A 98 -2.71 4.11 -3.66
N VAL A 99 -3.39 5.14 -4.15
CA VAL A 99 -3.43 5.50 -5.57
C VAL A 99 -2.05 5.90 -6.09
N LYS A 100 -1.28 6.70 -5.32
CA LYS A 100 0.10 7.06 -5.70
C LYS A 100 1.01 5.83 -5.78
N GLY A 101 0.97 4.98 -4.77
CA GLY A 101 1.74 3.74 -4.76
C GLY A 101 1.40 2.83 -5.93
N TYR A 102 0.10 2.66 -6.21
CA TYR A 102 -0.40 1.89 -7.34
C TYR A 102 0.06 2.48 -8.69
N GLN A 103 -0.03 3.79 -8.89
CA GLN A 103 0.42 4.43 -10.13
C GLN A 103 1.93 4.27 -10.37
N CYS A 104 2.76 4.40 -9.32
CA CYS A 104 4.20 4.14 -9.43
C CYS A 104 4.49 2.67 -9.76
N LEU A 105 3.70 1.74 -9.19
CA LEU A 105 3.84 0.31 -9.44
C LEU A 105 3.51 -0.05 -10.89
N GLU A 106 2.41 0.50 -11.44
CA GLU A 106 2.02 0.33 -12.85
C GLU A 106 3.07 0.89 -13.81
N LYS A 107 3.71 2.01 -13.44
CA LYS A 107 4.83 2.58 -14.20
C LYS A 107 6.15 1.82 -14.03
N ARG A 108 6.18 0.74 -13.23
CA ARG A 108 7.38 -0.03 -12.86
C ARG A 108 8.50 0.85 -12.30
N GLN A 109 8.13 1.83 -11.50
CA GLN A 109 9.06 2.77 -10.88
C GLN A 109 9.17 2.49 -9.36
N PRO A 110 10.37 2.62 -8.78
CA PRO A 110 10.50 2.68 -7.32
C PRO A 110 9.77 3.91 -6.78
N LEU A 111 9.32 3.86 -5.53
CA LEU A 111 8.77 5.05 -4.90
C LEU A 111 9.91 6.05 -4.66
N PRO A 112 9.84 7.27 -5.21
CA PRO A 112 10.91 8.26 -5.06
C PRO A 112 11.13 8.68 -3.59
N ASN A 113 10.15 8.45 -2.71
CA ASN A 113 10.25 8.79 -1.29
C ASN A 113 9.52 7.78 -0.39
N SER A 114 9.94 6.51 -0.42
CA SER A 114 9.35 5.43 0.41
C SER A 114 9.40 5.71 1.93
N GLY A 115 10.21 6.69 2.35
CA GLY A 115 10.33 7.20 3.72
C GLY A 115 9.26 8.20 4.16
N SER A 116 8.55 8.80 3.21
CA SER A 116 7.66 9.94 3.42
C SER A 116 6.41 9.57 4.22
N TRP A 117 6.04 10.45 5.15
CA TRP A 117 4.78 10.33 5.91
C TRP A 117 3.59 10.88 5.13
N LEU A 118 3.80 11.78 4.17
CA LEU A 118 2.72 12.48 3.47
C LEU A 118 2.47 11.88 2.08
N PHE A 119 3.43 12.07 1.17
CA PHE A 119 3.30 11.85 -0.28
C PHE A 119 4.55 11.27 -0.91
#